data_AF-A0A8B8FN66-F1
#
_entry.id   AF-A0A8B8FN66-F1
#
_cell.length_a   1.000
_cell.length_b   1.000
_cell.length_c   1.000
_cell.angle_alpha   90.00
_cell.angle_beta   90.00
_cell.angle_gamma   90.00
#
_symmetry.space_group_name_H-M   'P 1'
#
loop_
_entity.id
_entity.type
_entity.pdbx_description
1 polymer ?
#
loop_
_entity_poly.entity_id
_entity_poly.type
_entity_poly.pdbx_seq_one_letter_code
_entity_poly.pdbx_strand_id
1 'polypeptide(L)'
;MEFSSFMNESQTVLVQQSWPKLVSKSFWSSFYLNLFERSPSYQLFFNRFARVPREELQFNVHFLAHASRTGFAFNAAIDLLGNSLEFRRILEDLGAKHRQFHLTAEHFQIVKDVLMDCIENRLKNESNNTERTLTESWKLCISLVIGVIKDSAIGDIHSDASMTRKPN
;
A
#
# COMPACT_ATOMS: atom_id res chain seq x y z
N MET A 1 -24.07 -1.21 11.42
CA MET A 1 -23.34 -2.11 10.51
C MET A 1 -22.07 -2.48 11.23
N GLU A 2 -21.98 -3.70 11.78
CA GLU A 2 -20.80 -4.12 12.53
C GLU A 2 -19.60 -4.17 11.59
N PHE A 3 -18.60 -3.32 11.85
CA PHE A 3 -17.29 -3.46 11.25
C PHE A 3 -16.65 -4.71 11.83
N SER A 4 -16.84 -5.85 11.18
CA SER A 4 -16.02 -7.04 11.43
C SER A 4 -14.57 -6.65 11.21
N SER A 5 -13.74 -6.69 12.26
CA SER A 5 -12.31 -6.42 12.11
C SER A 5 -11.73 -7.55 11.26
N PHE A 6 -11.19 -7.18 10.09
CA PHE A 6 -10.65 -8.15 9.13
C PHE A 6 -9.43 -8.91 9.69
N MET A 7 -8.82 -8.36 10.74
CA MET A 7 -7.79 -8.98 11.55
C MET A 7 -8.24 -9.00 13.02
N ASN A 8 -7.93 -10.08 13.74
CA ASN A 8 -8.13 -10.13 15.19
C ASN A 8 -6.97 -9.43 15.94
N GLU A 9 -7.16 -9.21 17.26
CA GLU A 9 -6.17 -8.51 18.10
C GLU A 9 -4.77 -9.14 18.04
N SER A 10 -4.69 -10.48 18.09
CA SER A 10 -3.41 -11.21 18.01
C SER A 10 -2.70 -10.97 16.68
N GLN A 11 -3.43 -11.02 15.55
CA GLN A 11 -2.89 -10.75 14.23
C GLN A 11 -2.41 -9.29 14.10
N THR A 12 -3.19 -8.34 14.64
CA THR A 12 -2.82 -6.92 14.66
C THR A 12 -1.53 -6.70 15.42
N VAL A 13 -1.41 -7.26 16.62
CA VAL A 13 -0.19 -7.16 17.45
C VAL A 13 1.01 -7.77 16.73
N LEU A 14 0.85 -8.94 16.09
CA LEU A 14 1.93 -9.59 15.33
C LEU A 14 2.45 -8.70 14.21
N VAL A 15 1.55 -8.07 13.44
CA VAL A 15 1.93 -7.16 12.35
C VAL A 15 2.63 -5.92 12.90
N GLN A 16 2.06 -5.27 13.92
CA GLN A 16 2.64 -4.06 14.50
C GLN A 16 4.02 -4.31 15.13
N GLN A 17 4.22 -5.43 15.83
CA GLN A 17 5.50 -5.76 16.47
C GLN A 17 6.58 -6.21 15.49
N SER A 18 6.19 -6.83 14.37
CA SER A 18 7.14 -7.27 13.34
C SER A 18 7.48 -6.17 12.34
N TRP A 19 6.60 -5.19 12.12
CA TRP A 19 6.80 -4.14 11.12
C TRP A 19 8.13 -3.38 11.24
N PRO A 20 8.55 -2.90 12.42
CA PRO A 20 9.83 -2.20 12.55
C PRO A 20 11.06 -3.06 12.25
N LYS A 21 10.93 -4.39 12.32
CA LYS A 21 12.03 -5.34 12.01
C LYS A 21 12.13 -5.59 10.51
N LEU A 22 10.98 -5.65 9.84
CA LEU A 22 10.90 -5.92 8.39
C LEU A 22 11.34 -4.73 7.53
N VAL A 23 11.11 -3.51 7.99
CA VAL A 23 11.28 -2.30 7.18
C VAL A 23 12.59 -1.60 7.49
N SER A 24 13.56 -1.78 6.61
CA SER A 24 14.77 -0.97 6.57
C SER A 24 14.52 0.39 5.89
N LYS A 25 15.47 1.32 6.02
CA LYS A 25 15.45 2.61 5.30
C LYS A 25 15.31 2.47 3.78
N SER A 26 15.84 1.38 3.20
CA SER A 26 15.81 1.13 1.76
C SER A 26 14.61 0.31 1.29
N PHE A 27 13.78 -0.21 2.20
CA PHE A 27 12.68 -1.13 1.88
C PHE A 27 11.78 -0.60 0.77
N TRP A 28 11.31 0.64 0.87
CA TRP A 28 10.39 1.22 -0.10
C TRP A 28 11.04 1.51 -1.45
N SER A 29 12.30 1.93 -1.47
CA SER A 29 13.06 2.07 -2.70
C SER A 29 13.21 0.72 -3.40
N SER A 30 13.56 -0.35 -2.67
CA SER A 30 13.63 -1.71 -3.20
C SER A 30 12.27 -2.20 -3.72
N PHE A 31 11.18 -1.91 -3.00
CA PHE A 31 9.83 -2.25 -3.45
C PHE A 31 9.52 -1.63 -4.83
N TYR A 32 9.76 -0.33 -5.01
CA TYR A 32 9.48 0.31 -6.31
C TYR A 32 10.43 -0.17 -7.42
N LEU A 33 11.69 -0.46 -7.11
CA LEU A 33 12.61 -1.05 -8.10
C LEU A 33 12.12 -2.42 -8.55
N ASN A 34 11.64 -3.27 -7.62
CA ASN A 34 11.05 -4.56 -7.96
C ASN A 34 9.74 -4.40 -8.75
N LEU A 35 8.93 -3.39 -8.41
CA LEU A 35 7.70 -3.08 -9.15
C LEU A 35 7.99 -2.70 -10.60
N PHE A 36 8.98 -1.84 -10.84
CA PHE A 36 9.37 -1.42 -12.19
C PHE A 36 10.12 -2.51 -12.95
N GLU A 37 10.81 -3.42 -12.26
CA GLU A 37 11.35 -4.62 -12.89
C GLU A 37 10.25 -5.57 -13.35
N ARG A 38 9.26 -5.84 -12.50
CA ARG A 38 8.12 -6.72 -12.84
C ARG A 38 7.19 -6.08 -13.88
N SER A 39 7.05 -4.77 -13.88
CA SER A 39 6.17 -4.04 -14.80
C SER A 39 6.74 -2.65 -15.12
N PRO A 40 7.64 -2.55 -16.11
CA PRO A 40 8.34 -1.29 -16.44
C PRO A 40 7.42 -0.11 -16.75
N SER A 41 6.23 -0.37 -17.31
CA SER A 41 5.22 0.66 -17.59
C SER A 41 4.77 1.42 -16.34
N TYR A 42 4.91 0.86 -15.14
CA TYR A 42 4.47 1.50 -13.90
C TYR A 42 5.30 2.74 -13.59
N GLN A 43 6.56 2.78 -14.01
CA GLN A 43 7.40 3.96 -13.83
C GLN A 43 6.83 5.17 -14.57
N LEU A 44 6.08 4.96 -15.66
CA LEU A 44 5.51 6.02 -16.48
C LEU A 44 4.44 6.85 -15.76
N PHE A 45 3.81 6.32 -14.70
CA PHE A 45 2.87 7.09 -13.86
C PHE A 45 3.57 8.18 -13.02
N PHE A 46 4.90 8.17 -12.95
CA PHE A 46 5.68 9.08 -12.12
C PHE A 46 6.43 10.11 -12.97
N ASN A 47 5.73 11.13 -13.46
CA ASN A 47 6.25 12.15 -14.39
C ASN A 47 7.66 12.68 -14.07
N ARG A 48 8.04 12.84 -12.79
CA ARG A 48 9.34 13.38 -12.36
C ARG A 48 10.52 12.41 -12.50
N PHE A 49 10.25 11.13 -12.70
CA PHE A 49 11.27 10.10 -12.92
C PHE A 49 10.84 9.02 -13.92
N ALA A 50 9.81 9.27 -14.74
CA ALA A 50 9.25 8.32 -15.69
C ALA A 50 10.25 7.78 -16.72
N ARG A 51 11.28 8.57 -17.04
CA ARG A 51 12.32 8.23 -18.03
C ARG A 51 13.72 8.11 -17.43
N VAL A 52 13.84 8.11 -16.10
CA VAL A 52 15.13 7.95 -15.43
C VAL A 52 15.56 6.48 -15.57
N PRO A 53 16.79 6.19 -16.04
CA PRO A 53 17.30 4.83 -16.11
C PRO A 53 17.24 4.13 -14.74
N ARG A 54 17.05 2.81 -14.75
CA ARG A 54 16.86 2.02 -13.51
C ARG A 54 18.03 2.20 -12.53
N GLU A 55 19.24 2.22 -13.06
CA GLU A 55 20.50 2.32 -12.30
C GLU A 55 20.65 3.69 -11.61
N GLU A 56 19.99 4.72 -12.16
CA GLU A 56 20.01 6.09 -11.67
C GLU A 56 18.87 6.41 -10.70
N LEU A 57 17.79 5.60 -10.68
CA LEU A 57 16.62 5.85 -9.84
C LEU A 57 16.97 5.99 -8.36
N GLN A 58 17.90 5.16 -7.86
CA GLN A 58 18.32 5.19 -6.46
C GLN A 58 18.98 6.52 -6.03
N PHE A 59 19.42 7.35 -6.98
CA PHE A 59 19.99 8.67 -6.74
C PHE A 59 19.01 9.81 -7.07
N ASN A 60 17.84 9.49 -7.65
CA ASN A 60 16.85 10.48 -8.01
C ASN A 60 16.04 10.95 -6.79
N VAL A 61 16.12 12.24 -6.48
CA VAL A 61 15.45 12.83 -5.30
C VAL A 61 13.92 12.67 -5.31
N HIS A 62 13.28 12.68 -6.49
CA HIS A 62 11.83 12.52 -6.59
C HIS A 62 11.38 11.08 -6.37
N PHE A 63 12.17 10.13 -6.85
CA PHE A 63 11.98 8.71 -6.55
C PHE A 63 12.09 8.44 -5.05
N LEU A 64 13.19 8.89 -4.42
CA LEU A 64 13.41 8.71 -2.99
C LEU A 64 12.33 9.39 -2.15
N ALA A 65 11.89 10.59 -2.54
CA ALA A 65 10.79 11.29 -1.87
C ALA A 65 9.44 10.57 -2.03
N HIS A 66 9.19 9.91 -3.16
CA HIS A 66 7.98 9.09 -3.32
C HIS A 66 8.05 7.84 -2.44
N ALA A 67 9.15 7.08 -2.50
CA ALA A 67 9.37 5.91 -1.66
C ALA A 67 9.22 6.22 -0.16
N SER A 68 9.80 7.34 0.29
CA SER A 68 9.68 7.80 1.69
C SER A 68 8.23 8.13 2.08
N ARG A 69 7.47 8.82 1.23
CA ARG A 69 6.05 9.13 1.49
C ARG A 69 5.20 7.87 1.58
N THR A 70 5.46 6.87 0.74
CA THR A 70 4.81 5.56 0.83
C THR A 70 5.09 4.91 2.18
N GLY A 71 6.35 4.96 2.64
CA GLY A 71 6.69 4.46 3.97
C GLY A 71 5.99 5.17 5.12
N PHE A 72 5.89 6.49 5.08
CA PHE A 72 5.12 7.23 6.09
C PHE A 72 3.64 6.84 6.11
N ALA A 73 3.02 6.67 4.94
CA ALA A 73 1.62 6.27 4.85
C ALA A 73 1.39 4.86 5.41
N PHE A 74 2.27 3.91 5.09
CA PHE A 74 2.18 2.54 5.63
C PHE A 74 2.47 2.48 7.12
N ASN A 75 3.45 3.23 7.63
CA ASN A 75 3.69 3.33 9.07
C ASN A 75 2.44 3.82 9.81
N ALA A 76 1.85 4.92 9.35
CA ALA A 76 0.62 5.47 9.94
C ALA A 76 -0.54 4.48 9.89
N ALA A 77 -0.70 3.74 8.78
CA ALA A 77 -1.72 2.70 8.67
C ALA A 77 -1.49 1.54 9.62
N ILE A 78 -0.25 1.05 9.73
CA ILE A 78 0.06 -0.08 10.61
C ILE A 78 -0.11 0.31 12.08
N ASP A 79 0.29 1.52 12.48
CA ASP A 79 0.08 2.03 13.83
C ASP A 79 -1.42 2.11 14.19
N LEU A 80 -2.28 2.38 13.20
CA LEU A 80 -3.73 2.48 13.35
C LEU A 80 -4.50 1.17 13.14
N LEU A 81 -3.86 0.03 12.87
CA LEU A 81 -4.56 -1.23 12.57
C LEU A 81 -5.58 -1.65 13.64
N GLY A 82 -5.33 -1.32 14.92
CA GLY A 82 -6.27 -1.55 16.02
C GLY A 82 -7.47 -0.59 16.07
N ASN A 83 -7.41 0.53 15.34
CA ASN A 83 -8.46 1.53 15.22
C ASN A 83 -9.03 1.53 13.79
N SER A 84 -10.02 0.66 13.56
CA SER A 84 -10.57 0.38 12.23
C SER A 84 -11.10 1.63 11.49
N LEU A 85 -11.67 2.60 12.21
CA LEU A 85 -12.22 3.82 11.61
C LEU A 85 -11.11 4.75 11.09
N GLU A 86 -10.12 5.06 11.93
CA GLU A 86 -9.02 5.94 11.53
C GLU A 86 -8.12 5.29 10.48
N PHE A 87 -7.85 3.99 10.64
CA PHE A 87 -7.17 3.18 9.65
C PHE A 87 -7.82 3.28 8.27
N ARG A 88 -9.13 3.04 8.19
CA ARG A 88 -9.87 3.11 6.93
C ARG A 88 -9.83 4.52 6.34
N ARG A 89 -10.07 5.55 7.15
CA ARG A 89 -10.10 6.95 6.71
C ARG A 89 -8.81 7.36 6.01
N ILE A 90 -7.64 7.07 6.60
CA ILE A 90 -6.37 7.50 5.99
C ILE A 90 -6.06 6.77 4.68
N LEU A 91 -6.50 5.51 4.54
CA LEU A 91 -6.32 4.72 3.34
C LEU A 91 -7.28 5.13 2.23
N GLU A 92 -8.52 5.49 2.59
CA GLU A 92 -9.49 6.07 1.68
C GLU A 92 -9.00 7.42 1.14
N ASP A 93 -8.49 8.30 2.01
CA ASP A 93 -7.87 9.58 1.63
C ASP A 93 -6.66 9.37 0.69
N LEU A 94 -5.87 8.32 0.94
CA LEU A 94 -4.75 7.94 0.07
C LEU A 94 -5.25 7.44 -1.29
N GLY A 95 -6.26 6.57 -1.33
CA GLY A 95 -6.87 6.09 -2.56
C GLY A 95 -7.49 7.23 -3.39
N ALA A 96 -8.16 8.19 -2.75
CA ALA A 96 -8.74 9.34 -3.42
C ALA A 96 -7.68 10.17 -4.18
N LYS A 97 -6.47 10.32 -3.62
CA LYS A 97 -5.33 10.97 -4.30
C LYS A 97 -4.85 10.22 -5.55
N HIS A 98 -5.14 8.92 -5.65
CA HIS A 98 -4.75 8.09 -6.79
C HIS A 98 -5.79 8.07 -7.93
N ARG A 99 -7.01 8.60 -7.73
CA ARG A 99 -8.07 8.66 -8.76
C ARG A 99 -7.61 9.34 -10.05
N GLN A 100 -6.82 10.41 -9.92
CA GLN A 100 -6.30 11.19 -11.04
C GLN A 100 -5.39 10.40 -12.00
N PHE A 101 -4.87 9.25 -11.57
CA PHE A 101 -3.99 8.41 -12.39
C PHE A 101 -4.74 7.34 -13.18
N HIS A 102 -6.06 7.24 -13.01
CA HIS A 102 -6.93 6.30 -13.73
C HIS A 102 -6.39 4.85 -13.71
N LEU A 103 -5.92 4.43 -12.54
CA LEU A 103 -5.39 3.08 -12.33
C LEU A 103 -6.52 2.04 -12.42
N THR A 104 -6.20 0.82 -12.82
CA THR A 104 -7.14 -0.30 -12.90
C THR A 104 -7.01 -1.19 -11.68
N ALA A 105 -7.95 -2.10 -11.46
CA ALA A 105 -7.83 -3.12 -10.41
C ALA A 105 -6.56 -3.97 -10.57
N GLU A 106 -6.14 -4.24 -11.81
CA GLU A 106 -4.90 -4.94 -12.13
C GLU A 106 -3.67 -4.18 -11.63
N HIS A 107 -3.66 -2.84 -11.75
CA HIS A 107 -2.56 -2.02 -11.22
C HIS A 107 -2.33 -2.25 -9.72
N PHE A 108 -3.41 -2.26 -8.94
CA PHE A 108 -3.35 -2.51 -7.50
C PHE A 108 -3.01 -3.97 -7.18
N GLN A 109 -3.45 -4.91 -8.01
CA GLN A 109 -3.14 -6.33 -7.83
C GLN A 109 -1.63 -6.60 -7.96
N ILE A 110 -0.95 -6.03 -8.98
CA ILE A 110 0.51 -6.17 -9.12
C ILE A 110 1.24 -5.49 -7.96
N VAL A 111 0.80 -4.30 -7.53
CA VAL A 111 1.35 -3.62 -6.35
C VAL A 111 1.25 -4.49 -5.10
N LYS A 112 0.08 -5.12 -4.87
CA LYS A 112 -0.14 -6.04 -3.76
C LYS A 112 0.84 -7.21 -3.83
N ASP A 113 0.97 -7.85 -4.99
CA ASP A 113 1.79 -9.04 -5.15
C ASP A 113 3.28 -8.73 -4.93
N VAL A 114 3.80 -7.65 -5.53
CA VAL A 114 5.20 -7.23 -5.33
C VAL A 114 5.48 -6.90 -3.87
N LEU A 115 4.56 -6.19 -3.21
CA LEU A 115 4.72 -5.90 -1.80
C LEU A 115 4.75 -7.19 -0.96
N MET A 116 3.95 -8.20 -1.35
CA MET A 116 3.88 -9.49 -0.64
C MET A 116 5.14 -10.29 -0.82
N ASP A 117 5.68 -10.32 -2.03
CA ASP A 117 6.98 -10.90 -2.29
C ASP A 117 8.06 -10.22 -1.43
N CYS A 118 8.04 -8.89 -1.33
CA CYS A 118 8.99 -8.15 -0.48
C CYS A 118 8.89 -8.51 1.01
N ILE A 119 7.67 -8.62 1.55
CA ILE A 119 7.44 -8.94 2.97
C ILE A 119 7.76 -10.40 3.26
N GLU A 120 7.30 -11.34 2.43
CA GLU A 120 7.58 -12.78 2.60
C GLU A 120 9.08 -13.07 2.54
N ASN A 121 9.82 -12.42 1.63
CA ASN A 121 11.27 -12.56 1.56
C ASN A 121 11.99 -12.06 2.81
N ARG A 122 11.48 -11.00 3.47
CA ARG A 122 12.02 -10.50 4.74
C ARG A 122 11.71 -11.45 5.89
N LEU A 123 10.48 -12.00 5.94
CA LEU A 123 10.06 -12.95 6.97
C LEU A 123 10.90 -14.24 6.95
N LYS A 124 11.15 -14.80 5.76
CA LYS A 124 11.99 -16.00 5.58
C LYS A 124 13.44 -15.78 6.05
N ASN A 125 13.94 -14.56 5.95
CA ASN A 125 15.29 -14.21 6.35
C ASN A 125 15.43 -13.96 7.87
N GLU A 126 14.31 -13.80 8.61
CA GLU A 126 14.37 -13.40 10.02
C GLU A 126 14.28 -14.55 11.05
N SER A 127 13.63 -15.71 10.81
CA SER A 127 13.73 -16.89 11.73
C SER A 127 12.93 -18.14 11.35
N ASN A 128 13.44 -19.27 11.84
CA ASN A 128 12.85 -20.60 11.86
C ASN A 128 11.66 -20.67 12.86
N ASN A 129 10.55 -21.31 12.45
CA ASN A 129 9.43 -21.82 13.27
C ASN A 129 8.33 -20.91 13.86
N THR A 130 8.30 -19.59 13.59
CA THR A 130 7.11 -18.73 13.88
C THR A 130 6.46 -18.21 12.59
N GLU A 131 6.42 -19.06 11.56
CA GLU A 131 6.35 -18.61 10.16
C GLU A 131 4.92 -18.47 9.62
N ARG A 132 4.01 -19.39 9.95
CA ARG A 132 2.69 -19.44 9.29
C ARG A 132 1.75 -18.33 9.73
N THR A 133 1.47 -18.21 11.03
CA THR A 133 0.53 -17.20 11.54
C THR A 133 0.98 -15.78 11.26
N LEU A 134 2.30 -15.51 11.36
CA LEU A 134 2.86 -14.20 11.04
C LEU A 134 2.71 -13.89 9.54
N THR A 135 3.04 -14.85 8.66
CA THR A 135 2.85 -14.71 7.21
C THR A 135 1.37 -14.51 6.85
N GLU A 136 0.46 -15.28 7.44
CA GLU A 136 -0.99 -15.13 7.24
C GLU A 136 -1.49 -13.76 7.72
N SER A 137 -0.98 -13.27 8.86
CA SER A 137 -1.32 -11.93 9.38
C SER A 137 -0.87 -10.83 8.41
N TRP A 138 0.33 -10.95 7.84
CA TRP A 138 0.81 -10.01 6.81
C TRP A 138 0.00 -10.07 5.52
N LYS A 139 -0.37 -11.27 5.05
CA LYS A 139 -1.25 -11.45 3.88
C LYS A 139 -2.60 -10.76 4.06
N LEU A 140 -3.21 -10.91 5.23
CA LEU A 140 -4.46 -10.24 5.58
C LEU A 140 -4.28 -8.73 5.65
N CYS A 141 -3.26 -8.25 6.38
CA CYS A 141 -2.98 -6.83 6.53
C CYS A 141 -2.86 -6.13 5.18
N ILE A 142 -2.11 -6.72 4.25
CA ILE A 142 -1.80 -6.05 2.99
C ILE A 142 -2.97 -6.16 2.02
N SER A 143 -3.67 -7.30 2.02
CA SER A 143 -4.92 -7.43 1.27
C SER A 143 -5.92 -6.37 1.72
N LEU A 144 -6.00 -6.10 3.03
CA LEU A 144 -6.83 -5.04 3.58
C LEU A 144 -6.35 -3.64 3.16
N VAL A 145 -5.07 -3.32 3.38
CA VAL A 145 -4.50 -2.00 3.04
C VAL A 145 -4.67 -1.67 1.56
N ILE A 146 -4.24 -2.56 0.67
CA ILE A 146 -4.33 -2.35 -0.77
C ILE A 146 -5.78 -2.40 -1.24
N GLY A 147 -6.62 -3.26 -0.64
CA GLY A 147 -8.05 -3.33 -0.93
C GLY A 147 -8.75 -2.00 -0.71
N VAL A 148 -8.57 -1.38 0.46
CA VAL A 148 -9.18 -0.08 0.79
C VAL A 148 -8.68 1.03 -0.14
N ILE A 149 -7.36 1.09 -0.40
CA ILE A 149 -6.79 2.09 -1.33
C ILE A 149 -7.37 1.91 -2.72
N LYS A 150 -7.40 0.68 -3.24
CA LYS A 150 -7.95 0.33 -4.55
C LYS A 150 -9.41 0.75 -4.63
N ASP A 151 -10.25 0.30 -3.69
CA ASP A 151 -11.68 0.59 -3.71
C ASP A 151 -11.94 2.10 -3.65
N SER A 152 -11.15 2.88 -2.90
CA SER A 152 -11.27 4.35 -2.92
C SER A 152 -10.73 4.98 -4.21
N ALA A 153 -9.69 4.42 -4.83
CA ALA A 153 -9.05 4.95 -6.03
C ALA A 153 -9.80 4.66 -7.33
N ILE A 154 -10.50 3.52 -7.42
CA ILE A 154 -11.24 3.10 -8.63
C ILE A 154 -12.74 2.96 -8.40
N GLY A 155 -13.21 3.06 -7.16
CA GLY A 155 -14.63 3.00 -6.82
C GLY A 155 -15.42 4.12 -7.49
N ASP A 156 -16.64 3.79 -7.88
CA ASP A 156 -17.46 4.60 -8.78
C ASP A 156 -17.59 6.06 -8.32
N ILE A 157 -17.31 6.98 -9.24
CA ILE A 157 -17.71 8.39 -9.18
C ILE A 157 -19.23 8.50 -9.47
N HIS A 158 -20.05 7.62 -8.88
CA HIS A 158 -21.51 7.59 -9.06
C HIS A 158 -22.30 7.72 -7.75
N SER A 159 -21.89 8.62 -6.86
CA SER A 159 -22.75 9.02 -5.73
C SER A 159 -22.84 10.52 -5.44
N ASP A 160 -22.40 11.41 -6.34
CA ASP A 160 -22.51 12.86 -6.09
C ASP A 160 -23.09 13.70 -7.25
N ALA A 161 -23.63 13.05 -8.28
CA ALA A 161 -24.28 13.74 -9.41
C ALA A 161 -25.81 13.91 -9.27
N SER A 162 -26.44 13.46 -8.17
CA SER A 162 -27.89 13.59 -7.95
C SER A 162 -28.29 14.71 -7.01
N MET A 163 -27.38 15.60 -6.60
CA MET A 163 -27.71 16.68 -5.66
C MET A 163 -27.15 18.04 -6.06
N THR A 164 -27.43 18.47 -7.29
CA THR A 164 -27.40 19.91 -7.61
C THR A 164 -28.66 20.37 -8.38
N ARG A 165 -29.57 20.95 -7.59
CA ARG A 165 -30.43 22.11 -7.89
C ARG A 165 -31.43 22.03 -9.06
N LYS A 166 -32.71 21.86 -8.70
CA LYS A 166 -33.73 22.87 -9.06
C LYS A 166 -34.24 23.50 -7.76
N PRO A 167 -34.31 24.84 -7.67
CA PRO A 167 -35.56 25.49 -8.09
C PRO A 167 -35.36 26.85 -8.78
N ASN A 168 -36.14 27.08 -9.84
CA ASN A 168 -37.12 28.16 -9.94
C ASN A 168 -38.09 27.83 -11.07
#